data_AF-A0A6J4PIR2-F1
#
_entry.id   AF-A0A6J4PIR2-F1
#
_cell.length_a   1.000
_cell.length_b   1.000
_cell.length_c   1.000
_cell.angle_alpha   90.00
_cell.angle_beta   90.00
_cell.angle_gamma   90.00
#
_symmetry.space_group_name_H-M   'P 1'
#
loop_
_entity.id
_entity.type
_entity.pdbx_description
1 polymer ?
#
loop_
_entity_poly.entity_id
_entity_poly.type
_entity_poly.pdbx_seq_one_letter_code
_entity_poly.pdbx_strand_id
1 'polypeptide(L)' 'MTATTTGAGQRLPDLTLPTLDGGDFRLADLRGKRTLLFMWGSW' A
#
# COMPACT_ATOMS: atom_id res chain seq x y z
N MET A 1 10.48 -13.37 8.31
CA MET A 1 9.46 -12.64 7.52
C MET A 1 9.89 -12.66 6.07
N THR A 2 9.26 -13.47 5.22
CA THR A 2 9.58 -13.55 3.79
C THR A 2 8.89 -12.41 3.05
N ALA A 3 9.66 -11.45 2.54
CA ALA A 3 9.14 -10.38 1.71
C ALA A 3 8.75 -10.92 0.33
N THR A 4 7.49 -10.72 -0.08
CA THR A 4 7.03 -11.09 -1.42
C THR A 4 7.21 -9.89 -2.35
N THR A 5 8.22 -9.94 -3.22
CA THR A 5 8.43 -8.93 -4.26
C THR A 5 7.24 -8.96 -5.23
N THR A 6 6.58 -7.81 -5.42
CA THR A 6 5.44 -7.67 -6.34
C THR A 6 5.90 -6.94 -7.61
N GLY A 7 5.64 -7.51 -8.78
CA GLY A 7 5.92 -6.93 -10.10
C GLY A 7 4.67 -6.45 -10.86
N ALA A 8 4.87 -5.91 -12.06
CA ALA A 8 3.78 -5.46 -12.92
C ALA A 8 2.79 -6.60 -13.23
N GLY A 9 1.49 -6.32 -13.12
CA GLY A 9 0.42 -7.31 -13.34
C GLY A 9 0.18 -8.27 -12.17
N GLN A 10 1.03 -8.27 -11.13
CA GLN A 10 0.79 -9.03 -9.91
C GLN A 10 -0.09 -8.26 -8.94
N ARG A 11 -0.92 -9.00 -8.19
CA ARG A 11 -1.73 -8.42 -7.12
C ARG A 11 -0.80 -7.96 -5.98
N LEU A 12 -0.98 -6.72 -5.55
CA LEU A 12 -0.34 -6.21 -4.34
C LEU A 12 -0.80 -7.03 -3.11
N PRO A 13 0.12 -7.42 -2.20
CA PRO A 13 -0.25 -8.07 -0.95
C PRO A 13 -1.15 -7.15 -0.11
N ASP A 14 -1.87 -7.74 0.85
CA ASP A 14 -2.67 -6.97 1.80
C ASP A 14 -1.74 -6.17 2.72
N LEU A 15 -1.59 -4.89 2.40
CA LEU A 15 -0.74 -3.95 3.10
C LEU A 15 -1.59 -2.98 3.93
N THR A 16 -1.24 -2.87 5.21
CA THR A 16 -1.77 -1.88 6.13
C THR A 16 -0.67 -0.87 6.43
N LEU A 17 -0.99 0.42 6.32
CA LEU A 17 -0.08 1.54 6.56
C LEU A 17 -0.65 2.45 7.64
N PRO A 18 0.19 3.04 8.50
CA PRO A 18 -0.27 4.05 9.44
C PRO A 18 -0.69 5.31 8.68
N THR A 19 -1.76 5.95 9.12
CA THR A 19 -2.14 7.30 8.67
C THR A 19 -1.39 8.35 9.47
N LEU A 20 -1.34 9.56 8.91
CA LEU A 20 -0.74 10.71 9.60
C LEU A 20 -1.43 11.03 10.93
N ASP A 21 -2.71 10.72 11.04
CA ASP A 21 -3.51 10.92 12.26
C ASP A 21 -3.37 9.76 13.27
N GLY A 22 -2.46 8.81 13.03
CA GLY A 22 -2.18 7.69 13.93
C GLY A 22 -3.16 6.51 13.82
N GLY A 23 -3.99 6.49 12.78
CA GLY A 23 -4.87 5.36 12.48
C GLY A 23 -4.20 4.33 11.56
N ASP A 24 -4.94 3.27 11.24
CA ASP A 24 -4.53 2.26 10.27
C ASP A 24 -5.32 2.39 8.98
N PHE A 25 -4.62 2.33 7.85
CA PHE A 25 -5.22 2.35 6.52
C PHE A 25 -4.85 1.10 5.73
N ARG A 26 -5.86 0.37 5.26
CA ARG A 26 -5.67 -0.84 4.44
C ARG A 26 -5.75 -0.46 2.97
N LEU A 27 -4.70 -0.74 2.21
CA LEU A 27 -4.70 -0.53 0.75
C LEU A 27 -5.77 -1.36 0.03
N ALA A 28 -6.20 -2.48 0.61
CA ALA A 28 -7.28 -3.30 0.10
C ALA A 28 -8.63 -2.55 0.02
N ASP A 29 -8.83 -1.51 0.82
CA ASP A 29 -10.09 -0.74 0.85
C ASP A 29 -10.26 0.14 -0.41
N LEU A 30 -9.18 0.34 -1.16
CA LEU A 30 -9.19 1.07 -2.44
C LEU A 30 -9.47 0.17 -3.66
N ARG A 31 -9.68 -1.13 -3.46
CA ARG A 31 -9.98 -2.07 -4.56
C ARG A 31 -11.23 -1.62 -5.34
N GLY A 32 -11.19 -1.84 -6.65
CA GLY A 32 -12.24 -1.36 -7.57
C GLY A 32 -12.04 0.09 -8.02
N LYS A 33 -11.12 0.84 -7.42
CA LYS A 33 -10.71 2.16 -7.88
C LYS A 33 -9.33 2.09 -8.55
N ARG A 34 -9.15 2.88 -9.61
CA ARG A 34 -7.81 3.08 -10.20
C ARG A 34 -7.05 4.04 -9.30
N THR A 35 -6.12 3.53 -8.52
CA THR A 35 -5.37 4.32 -7.54
C THR A 35 -3.88 4.23 -7.80
N LEU A 36 -3.19 5.37 -7.64
CA LEU A 36 -1.74 5.48 -7.68
C LEU A 36 -1.22 5.56 -6.25
N LEU A 37 -0.32 4.65 -5.87
CA LEU A 37 0.42 4.72 -4.61
C LEU A 37 1.71 5.50 -4.85
N PHE A 38 1.86 6.63 -4.17
CA PHE A 38 3.05 7.47 -4.23
C PHE A 38 3.77 7.41 -2.88
N MET A 39 5.05 7.03 -2.88
CA MET A 39 5.92 7.10 -1.71
C MET A 39 6.91 8.25 -1.84
N TRP A 40 7.08 8.98 -0.73
CA TRP A 40 7.98 10.11 -0.62
C TRP A 40 8.65 10.10 0.76
N GLY A 41 9.89 10.56 0.84
CA GLY A 41 10.61 10.84 2.07
C GLY A 41 11.37 12.16 1.96
N SER A 42 11.31 12.99 2.99
CA SER A 42 12.17 14.17 3.13
C SER A 42 13.41 13.84 3.97
N TRP A 43 14.43 14.69 3.87
CA TRP A 43 15.68 14.60 4.61
C TRP A 43 15.52 14.96 6.10
#